data_AF-A0A537MYI3-F1
#
_entry.id   AF-A0A537MYI3-F1
#
_cell.length_a   1.000
_cell.length_b   1.000
_cell.length_c   1.000
_cell.angle_alpha   90.00
_cell.angle_beta   90.00
_cell.angle_gamma   90.00
#
_symmetry.space_group_name_H-M   'P 1'
#
loop_
_entity.id
_entity.type
_entity.pdbx_description
1 polymer ?
#
loop_
_entity_poly.entity_id
_entity_poly.type
_entity_poly.pdbx_seq_one_letter_code
_entity_poly.pdbx_strand_id
1 'polypeptide(L)' 'MPVQERHRFDEQRLARFMAEHVAGFTSPVAVEQFKGGQSNPTYRLTDGAGRRYVLRRKPPGKLL' A
#
# COMPACT_ATOMS: atom_id res chain seq x y z
N MET A 1 10.63 0.84 4.61
CA MET A 1 11.09 -0.43 5.23
C MET A 1 10.30 -1.56 4.62
N PRO A 2 10.82 -2.81 4.60
CA PRO A 2 10.02 -3.97 4.20
C PRO A 2 8.71 -4.04 5.00
N VAL A 3 7.64 -4.50 4.37
CA VAL A 3 6.34 -4.66 5.04
C VAL A 3 6.44 -5.75 6.11
N GLN A 4 6.07 -5.41 7.34
CA GLN A 4 5.99 -6.37 8.45
C GLN A 4 5.00 -7.50 8.12
N GLU A 5 5.32 -8.73 8.53
CA GLU A 5 4.53 -9.93 8.18
C GLU A 5 3.03 -9.78 8.52
N ARG A 6 2.73 -9.32 9.75
CA ARG A 6 1.36 -9.05 10.24
C ARG A 6 0.58 -8.01 9.42
N HIS A 7 1.26 -7.24 8.59
CA HIS A 7 0.72 -6.14 7.79
C HIS A 7 0.77 -6.43 6.29
N ARG A 8 1.19 -7.63 5.87
CA ARG A 8 1.18 -8.03 4.46
C ARG A 8 -0.24 -8.09 3.89
N PHE A 9 -0.31 -7.93 2.58
CA PHE A 9 -1.54 -7.99 1.80
C PHE A 9 -1.21 -8.34 0.35
N ASP A 10 -2.23 -8.66 -0.43
CA ASP A 10 -2.07 -9.02 -1.84
C ASP A 10 -1.76 -7.77 -2.68
N GLU A 11 -0.48 -7.58 -3.01
CA GLU A 11 0.01 -6.46 -3.82
C GLU A 11 -0.46 -6.55 -5.28
N GLN A 12 -0.71 -7.75 -5.82
CA GLN A 12 -1.23 -7.92 -7.18
C GLN A 12 -2.71 -7.51 -7.25
N ARG A 13 -3.49 -7.79 -6.21
CA ARG A 13 -4.86 -7.29 -6.10
C ARG A 13 -4.89 -5.77 -5.93
N LEU A 14 -3.95 -5.20 -5.17
CA LEU A 14 -3.81 -3.74 -5.09
C LEU A 14 -3.45 -3.14 -6.46
N ALA A 15 -2.49 -3.71 -7.19
CA ALA A 15 -2.09 -3.21 -8.50
C ALA A 15 -3.25 -3.21 -9.51
N ARG A 16 -4.07 -4.28 -9.53
CA ARG A 16 -5.30 -4.35 -10.35
C ARG A 16 -6.29 -3.25 -9.98
N PHE A 17 -6.57 -3.09 -8.68
CA PHE A 17 -7.46 -2.03 -8.20
C PHE A 17 -6.95 -0.64 -8.59
N MET A 18 -5.65 -0.37 -8.44
CA MET A 18 -5.07 0.93 -8.80
C MET A 18 -5.12 1.19 -10.31
N ALA A 19 -4.88 0.17 -11.15
CA ALA A 19 -5.00 0.33 -12.60
C ALA A 19 -6.42 0.70 -13.05
N GLU A 20 -7.43 0.20 -12.36
CA GLU A 20 -8.84 0.51 -12.64
C GLU A 20 -9.28 1.88 -12.08
N HIS A 21 -8.73 2.31 -10.93
CA HIS A 21 -9.28 3.44 -10.17
C HIS A 21 -8.38 4.68 -10.11
N VAL A 22 -7.09 4.56 -10.45
CA VAL A 22 -6.12 5.65 -10.33
C VAL A 22 -5.63 6.01 -11.72
N ALA A 23 -6.13 7.13 -12.24
CA ALA A 23 -5.76 7.62 -13.56
C ALA A 23 -4.23 7.78 -13.69
N GLY A 24 -3.67 7.14 -14.73
CA GLY A 24 -2.24 7.19 -15.03
C GLY A 24 -1.36 6.37 -14.08
N PHE A 25 -1.91 5.46 -13.27
CA PHE A 25 -1.12 4.46 -12.57
C PHE A 25 -0.49 3.46 -13.55
N THR A 26 0.77 3.10 -13.31
CA THR A 26 1.51 2.12 -14.13
C THR A 26 1.95 0.92 -13.29
N SER A 27 1.53 -0.29 -13.64
CA SER A 27 2.04 -1.51 -13.00
C SER A 27 3.52 -1.77 -13.36
N PRO A 28 4.35 -2.40 -12.50
CA PRO A 28 4.05 -2.96 -11.18
C PRO A 28 4.02 -1.92 -10.06
N VAL A 29 3.50 -2.31 -8.90
CA VAL A 29 3.60 -1.51 -7.66
C VAL A 29 4.66 -2.11 -6.74
N ALA A 30 5.56 -1.27 -6.24
CA ALA A 30 6.48 -1.60 -5.15
C ALA A 30 5.93 -1.01 -3.85
N VAL A 31 5.90 -1.82 -2.78
CA VAL A 31 5.32 -1.44 -1.48
C VAL A 31 6.38 -1.39 -0.39
N GLU A 32 6.40 -0.29 0.35
CA GLU A 32 7.24 -0.13 1.54
C GLU A 32 6.44 0.40 2.71
N GLN A 33 6.64 -0.17 3.90
CA GLN A 33 6.01 0.32 5.11
C GLN A 33 6.78 1.52 5.69
N PHE A 34 6.05 2.52 6.18
CA PHE A 34 6.62 3.58 7.01
C PHE A 34 7.00 3.05 8.40
N LYS A 35 7.99 3.67 9.03
CA LYS A 35 8.45 3.29 10.39
C LYS A 35 7.39 3.57 11.48
N GLY A 36 6.56 4.59 11.29
CA GLY A 36 5.47 4.97 12.21
C GLY A 36 4.08 4.49 11.75
N GLY A 37 3.06 4.73 12.57
CA GLY A 37 1.65 4.46 12.19
C GLY A 37 1.16 3.04 12.50
N GLN A 38 1.54 2.44 13.64
CA GLN A 38 1.10 1.08 14.00
C GLN A 38 -0.44 0.96 14.15
N SER A 39 -1.11 2.03 14.60
CA SER A 39 -2.58 2.06 14.70
C SER A 39 -3.30 2.26 13.37
N ASN A 40 -2.61 2.68 12.30
CA ASN A 40 -3.14 2.77 10.93
C ASN A 40 -1.98 2.49 9.98
N PRO A 41 -1.71 1.21 9.64
CA PRO A 41 -0.58 0.86 8.81
C PRO A 41 -0.53 1.71 7.54
N THR A 42 0.57 2.42 7.38
CA THR A 42 0.78 3.35 6.27
C THR A 42 1.94 2.84 5.41
N TYR A 43 1.80 2.95 4.09
CA TYR A 43 2.74 2.41 3.11
C TYR A 43 3.02 3.45 2.02
N ARG A 44 4.27 3.49 1.57
CA ARG A 44 4.68 4.13 0.32
C ARG A 44 4.48 3.12 -0.80
N LEU A 45 3.76 3.52 -1.84
CA LEU A 45 3.67 2.79 -3.09
C LEU A 45 4.51 3.53 -4.14
N THR A 46 5.26 2.80 -4.95
CA THR A 46 5.95 3.34 -6.13
C THR A 46 5.49 2.54 -7.34
N ASP A 47 4.97 3.22 -8.36
CA ASP A 47 4.50 2.57 -9.58
C ASP A 47 5.64 2.37 -10.59
N GLY A 48 5.37 1.66 -11.69
CA GLY A 48 6.33 1.36 -12.75
C GLY A 48 6.86 2.59 -13.49
N ALA A 49 6.20 3.74 -13.37
CA ALA A 49 6.64 5.03 -13.90
C ALA A 49 7.38 5.88 -12.85
N GLY A 50 7.60 5.35 -11.63
CA GLY A 50 8.27 6.04 -10.53
C GLY A 50 7.38 7.00 -9.74
N ARG A 51 6.07 7.05 -10.01
CA ARG A 51 5.10 7.86 -9.26
C ARG A 51 4.88 7.28 -7.88
N ARG A 52 4.73 8.15 -6.89
CA ARG A 52 4.65 7.76 -5.48
C ARG A 52 3.28 8.04 -4.91
N TYR A 53 2.74 7.08 -4.17
CA TYR A 53 1.45 7.17 -3.50
C TYR A 53 1.58 6.81 -2.03
N VAL A 54 0.60 7.22 -1.23
CA VAL A 54 0.46 6.80 0.16
C VAL A 54 -0.80 5.94 0.29
N LEU A 55 -0.62 4.71 0.76
CA LEU A 55 -1.72 3.84 1.16
C LEU A 55 -1.85 3.87 2.68
N ARG A 56 -3.05 4.16 3.18
CA ARG A 56 -3.38 4.08 4.60
C ARG A 56 -4.44 3.01 4.80
N ARG A 57 -4.15 2.00 5.60
CA ARG A 57 -5.09 0.93 5.94
C ARG A 57 -5.64 1.14 7.35
N LYS A 58 -6.88 0.74 7.53
CA LYS A 58 -7.49 0.57 8.84
C LYS A 58 -6.74 -0.53 9.60
N PRO A 59 -6.51 -0.41 10.92
CA PRO A 59 -5.84 -1.45 11.69
C PRO A 59 -6.66 -2.76 11.66
N PRO A 60 -5.99 -3.93 11.66
CA PRO A 60 -6.66 -5.19 11.91
C PRO A 60 -7.15 -5.20 13.37
N GLY A 61 -8.46 -5.32 13.58
CA GLY A 61 -9.06 -5.35 14.91
C GLY A 61 -10.45 -4.70 14.97
N LYS A 62 -11.14 -4.87 16.11
CA LYS A 62 -12.41 -4.19 16.38
C LYS A 62 -12.11 -2.71 16.60
N LEU A 63 -12.76 -1.82 15.85
CA LEU A 63 -12.80 -0.41 16.22
C LEU A 63 -13.50 -0.32 17.58
N LEU A 64 -12.83 0.27 18.56
CA LEU A 64 -13.45 0.68 19.82
C LEU A 64 -14.25 1.96 19.59
#